data_AF-A0A317H969-F1
#
_entry.id   AF-A0A317H969-F1
#
_cell.length_a   1.000
_cell.length_b   1.000
_cell.length_c   1.000
_cell.angle_alpha   90.00
_cell.angle_beta   90.00
_cell.angle_gamma   90.00
#
_symmetry.space_group_name_H-M   'P 1'
#
loop_
_entity.id
_entity.type
_entity.pdbx_description
1 polymer ?
#
loop_
_entity_poly.entity_id
_entity_poly.type
_entity_poly.pdbx_seq_one_letter_code
_entity_poly.pdbx_strand_id
1 'polypeptide(L)'
;MLIGHLPAGYLAARYLWHRYGAERGLGWNHMLGAALLGNVFPDIDWLYYYLIDHRRHYHHAYWTHLPVFWLLVVPVVVLSLRFARHSRAAVIAGVFGAGAFLHLLLDSIAGRIWWLYPWVDEPFSLFAHDGMTGSSAFNFVLRCCTELALLSAATYIYVRSRNPAPWES
;
A
#
# COMPACT_ATOMS: atom_id res chain seq x y z
N MET A 1 1.61 3.45 8.61
CA MET A 1 2.35 4.75 8.48
C MET A 1 1.35 5.90 8.59
N LEU A 2 1.75 7.15 8.86
CA LEU A 2 0.77 8.26 8.95
C LEU A 2 0.43 8.84 7.58
N ILE A 3 1.46 9.23 6.81
CA ILE A 3 1.27 9.84 5.49
C ILE A 3 1.88 9.02 4.35
N GLY A 4 2.77 8.07 4.64
CA GLY A 4 3.58 7.36 3.63
C GLY A 4 2.79 6.52 2.61
N HIS A 5 1.57 6.10 2.95
CA HIS A 5 0.71 5.30 2.08
C HIS A 5 0.27 6.05 0.81
N LEU A 6 -0.05 7.34 0.91
CA LEU A 6 -0.46 8.14 -0.25
C LEU A 6 0.69 8.37 -1.25
N PRO A 7 1.89 8.84 -0.84
CA PRO A 7 3.06 8.89 -1.71
C PRO A 7 3.43 7.53 -2.31
N ALA A 8 3.37 6.44 -1.52
CA ALA A 8 3.62 5.11 -2.03
C ALA A 8 2.61 4.69 -3.11
N GLY A 9 1.31 4.96 -2.89
CA GLY A 9 0.26 4.73 -3.88
C GLY A 9 0.48 5.53 -5.16
N TYR A 10 0.91 6.80 -5.05
CA TYR A 10 1.28 7.60 -6.22
C TYR A 10 2.47 7.01 -6.99
N LEU A 11 3.54 6.60 -6.28
CA LEU A 11 4.72 5.99 -6.90
C LEU A 11 4.35 4.68 -7.61
N ALA A 12 3.53 3.84 -6.97
CA ALA A 12 3.00 2.62 -7.56
C ALA A 12 2.15 2.92 -8.81
N ALA A 13 1.29 3.94 -8.76
CA ALA A 13 0.51 4.37 -9.91
C ALA A 13 1.39 4.77 -11.09
N ARG A 14 2.43 5.59 -10.87
CA ARG A 14 3.38 6.01 -11.90
C ARG A 14 4.06 4.80 -12.53
N TYR A 15 4.62 3.92 -11.70
CA TYR A 15 5.31 2.71 -12.16
C TYR A 15 4.38 1.81 -13.00
N LEU A 16 3.20 1.49 -12.48
CA LEU A 16 2.25 0.60 -13.14
C LEU A 16 1.65 1.23 -14.41
N TRP A 17 1.44 2.55 -14.43
CA TRP A 17 0.94 3.24 -15.60
C TRP A 17 1.94 3.23 -16.75
N HIS A 18 3.22 3.54 -16.48
CA HIS A 18 4.27 3.44 -17.48
C HIS A 18 4.48 2.01 -17.98
N ARG A 19 4.35 1.01 -17.10
CA ARG A 19 4.59 -0.39 -17.45
C ARG A 19 3.44 -1.07 -18.18
N TYR A 20 2.19 -0.73 -17.84
CA TYR A 20 1.00 -1.46 -18.30
C TYR A 20 -0.15 -0.57 -18.76
N GLY A 21 -0.21 0.68 -18.30
CA GLY A 21 -1.34 1.59 -18.55
C GLY A 21 -1.38 2.14 -19.97
N ALA A 22 -0.22 2.61 -20.46
CA ALA A 22 -0.10 3.22 -21.78
C ALA A 22 -0.50 2.25 -22.90
N GLU A 23 -0.06 1.00 -22.84
CA GLU A 23 -0.36 -0.03 -23.85
C GLU A 23 -1.82 -0.52 -23.82
N ARG A 24 -2.51 -0.37 -22.68
CA ARG A 24 -3.89 -0.87 -22.47
C ARG A 24 -4.97 0.19 -22.61
N GLY A 25 -4.60 1.41 -23.03
CA GLY A 25 -5.53 2.52 -23.21
C GLY A 25 -6.23 2.96 -21.91
N LEU A 26 -5.59 2.75 -20.76
CA LEU A 26 -6.10 3.20 -19.46
C LEU A 26 -5.62 4.62 -19.19
N GLY A 27 -6.57 5.52 -18.95
CA GLY A 27 -6.25 6.89 -18.57
C GLY A 27 -5.52 6.94 -17.22
N TRP A 28 -4.53 7.82 -17.13
CA TRP A 28 -3.72 8.07 -15.92
C TRP A 28 -4.56 8.17 -14.64
N ASN A 29 -5.67 8.92 -14.68
CA ASN A 29 -6.54 9.15 -13.53
C ASN A 29 -7.17 7.87 -12.97
N HIS A 30 -7.50 6.89 -13.83
CA HIS A 30 -8.06 5.61 -13.37
C HIS A 30 -7.00 4.79 -12.63
N MET A 31 -5.77 4.78 -13.14
CA MET A 31 -4.66 4.07 -12.50
C MET A 31 -4.24 4.72 -11.20
N LEU A 32 -4.16 6.05 -11.19
CA LEU A 32 -3.89 6.82 -9.99
C LEU A 32 -4.97 6.59 -8.92
N GLY A 33 -6.25 6.71 -9.29
CA GLY A 33 -7.36 6.47 -8.37
C GLY A 33 -7.32 5.05 -7.80
N ALA A 34 -7.15 4.04 -8.64
CA ALA A 34 -7.07 2.64 -8.20
C ALA A 34 -5.91 2.41 -7.22
N ALA A 35 -4.72 2.94 -7.52
CA ALA A 35 -3.54 2.74 -6.69
C ALA A 35 -3.65 3.48 -5.35
N LEU A 36 -4.13 4.73 -5.36
CA LEU A 36 -4.32 5.52 -4.13
C LEU A 36 -5.39 4.90 -3.25
N LEU A 37 -6.56 4.59 -3.82
CA LEU A 37 -7.65 3.96 -3.07
C LEU A 37 -7.20 2.61 -2.51
N GLY A 38 -6.53 1.79 -3.32
CA GLY A 38 -5.99 0.51 -2.87
C GLY A 38 -4.99 0.66 -1.74
N ASN A 39 -4.08 1.64 -1.82
CA ASN A 39 -3.06 1.85 -0.79
C ASN A 39 -3.65 2.33 0.53
N VAL A 40 -4.73 3.11 0.54
CA VAL A 40 -5.36 3.59 1.80
C VAL A 40 -6.51 2.71 2.27
N PHE A 41 -7.01 1.78 1.44
CA PHE A 41 -8.18 0.99 1.77
C PHE A 41 -8.01 0.13 3.02
N PRO A 42 -6.86 -0.51 3.30
CA PRO A 42 -6.67 -1.24 4.55
C PRO A 42 -7.02 -0.40 5.77
N ASP A 43 -6.67 0.89 5.79
CA ASP A 43 -6.92 1.83 6.89
C ASP A 43 -8.40 2.27 7.06
N ILE A 44 -9.33 1.80 6.21
CA ILE A 44 -10.76 2.15 6.34
C ILE A 44 -11.40 1.59 7.62
N ASP A 45 -10.83 0.52 8.16
CA ASP A 45 -11.14 -0.05 9.46
C ASP A 45 -10.89 0.90 10.64
N TRP A 46 -10.14 2.01 10.48
CA TRP A 46 -10.12 3.09 11.47
C TRP A 46 -11.53 3.64 11.74
N LEU A 47 -12.40 3.68 10.72
CA LEU A 47 -13.80 4.07 10.91
C LEU A 47 -14.52 3.07 11.82
N TYR A 48 -14.32 1.78 11.59
CA TYR A 48 -14.88 0.73 12.44
C TYR A 48 -14.31 0.79 13.85
N TYR A 49 -12.99 0.95 13.99
CA TYR A 49 -12.25 1.07 15.25
C TYR A 49 -12.80 2.19 16.14
N TYR A 50 -13.05 3.38 15.58
CA TYR A 50 -13.55 4.53 16.34
C TYR A 50 -15.07 4.52 16.54
N LEU A 51 -15.85 4.11 15.53
CA LEU A 51 -17.31 4.26 15.56
C LEU A 51 -18.05 3.06 16.14
N ILE A 52 -17.50 1.84 15.99
CA ILE A 52 -18.22 0.59 16.30
C ILE A 52 -17.47 -0.25 17.34
N ASP A 53 -16.18 -0.51 17.14
CA ASP A 53 -15.41 -1.39 18.03
C ASP A 53 -15.09 -0.76 19.39
N HIS A 54 -15.24 0.57 19.50
CA HIS A 54 -14.86 1.34 20.68
C HIS A 54 -13.39 1.12 21.09
N ARG A 55 -12.51 0.92 20.09
CA ARG A 55 -11.06 0.83 20.28
C ARG A 55 -10.61 -0.38 21.12
N ARG A 56 -11.38 -1.47 21.10
CA ARG A 56 -11.10 -2.68 21.89
C ARG A 56 -10.00 -3.52 21.25
N HIS A 57 -9.98 -3.59 19.92
CA HIS A 57 -8.99 -4.35 19.16
C HIS A 57 -7.96 -3.43 18.54
N TYR A 58 -6.71 -3.90 18.48
CA TYR A 58 -5.66 -3.19 17.76
C TYR A 58 -6.00 -3.14 16.26
N HIS A 59 -5.83 -1.97 15.65
CA HIS A 59 -6.17 -1.70 14.24
C HIS A 59 -5.61 -2.74 13.25
N HIS A 60 -4.34 -3.14 13.38
CA HIS A 60 -3.78 -4.16 12.47
C HIS A 60 -4.29 -5.59 12.71
N ALA A 61 -5.14 -5.81 13.72
CA ALA A 61 -5.79 -7.10 13.93
C ALA A 61 -7.07 -7.26 13.09
N TYR A 62 -7.58 -6.20 12.47
CA TYR A 62 -8.72 -6.30 11.57
C TYR A 62 -8.37 -6.99 10.25
N TRP A 63 -9.37 -7.63 9.64
CA TRP A 63 -9.22 -8.42 8.41
C TRP A 63 -8.65 -7.64 7.23
N THR A 64 -8.86 -6.32 7.21
CA THR A 64 -8.28 -5.35 6.28
C THR A 64 -6.76 -5.27 6.34
N HIS A 65 -6.15 -5.59 7.49
CA HIS A 65 -4.71 -5.65 7.70
C HIS A 65 -4.15 -7.08 7.76
N LEU A 66 -5.02 -8.11 7.64
CA LEU A 66 -4.58 -9.50 7.62
C LEU A 66 -4.04 -9.89 6.24
N PRO A 67 -2.76 -10.30 6.11
CA PRO A 67 -2.20 -10.68 4.82
C PRO A 67 -2.91 -11.86 4.16
N VAL A 68 -3.46 -12.80 4.95
CA VAL A 68 -4.25 -13.93 4.41
C VAL A 68 -5.43 -13.44 3.56
N PHE A 69 -6.11 -12.34 3.95
CA PHE A 69 -7.22 -11.78 3.17
C PHE A 69 -6.73 -11.32 1.79
N TRP A 70 -5.65 -10.55 1.76
CA TRP A 70 -5.09 -10.03 0.51
C TRP A 70 -4.40 -11.11 -0.34
N LEU A 71 -3.82 -12.13 0.29
CA LEU A 71 -3.29 -13.31 -0.40
C LEU A 71 -4.38 -14.17 -1.05
N LEU A 72 -5.65 -14.03 -0.66
CA LEU A 72 -6.78 -14.63 -1.37
C LEU A 72 -7.29 -13.72 -2.50
N VAL A 73 -7.33 -12.41 -2.26
CA VAL A 73 -7.81 -11.42 -3.25
C VAL A 73 -6.84 -11.24 -4.41
N VAL A 74 -5.53 -11.11 -4.15
CA VAL A 74 -4.51 -10.83 -5.17
C VAL A 74 -4.43 -11.92 -6.23
N PRO A 75 -4.40 -13.24 -5.91
CA PRO A 75 -4.40 -14.29 -6.93
C PRO A 75 -5.66 -14.30 -7.79
N VAL A 76 -6.84 -14.05 -7.21
CA VAL A 76 -8.09 -13.93 -7.97
C VAL A 76 -7.98 -12.81 -9.00
N VAL A 77 -7.39 -11.70 -8.61
CA VAL A 77 -7.16 -10.56 -9.50
C VAL A 77 -6.07 -10.86 -10.55
N VAL A 78 -4.98 -11.54 -10.18
CA VAL A 78 -3.92 -11.97 -11.12
C VAL A 78 -4.45 -12.98 -12.14
N LEU A 79 -5.27 -13.94 -11.71
CA LEU A 79 -5.94 -14.89 -12.59
C LEU A 79 -6.93 -14.17 -13.51
N SER A 80 -7.71 -13.24 -12.98
CA SER A 80 -8.61 -12.39 -13.78
C SER A 80 -7.84 -11.59 -14.82
N LEU A 81 -6.64 -11.09 -14.49
CA LEU A 81 -5.75 -10.44 -15.44
C LEU A 81 -5.19 -11.38 -16.50
N ARG A 82 -4.93 -12.65 -16.18
CA ARG A 82 -4.46 -13.64 -17.14
C ARG A 82 -5.54 -13.98 -18.18
N PHE A 83 -6.78 -14.15 -17.74
CA PHE A 83 -7.91 -14.55 -18.60
C PHE A 83 -8.63 -13.36 -19.26
N ALA A 84 -8.58 -12.18 -18.64
CA ALA A 84 -9.23 -10.97 -19.12
C ALA A 84 -8.23 -9.79 -19.19
N ARG A 85 -7.04 -10.01 -19.73
CA ARG A 85 -5.95 -9.00 -19.83
C ARG A 85 -6.32 -7.70 -20.54
N HIS A 86 -7.37 -7.71 -21.35
CA HIS A 86 -7.92 -6.52 -22.02
C HIS A 86 -9.04 -5.83 -21.24
N SER A 87 -9.53 -6.46 -20.17
CA SER A 87 -10.54 -5.86 -19.29
C SER A 87 -9.92 -4.76 -18.45
N ARG A 88 -10.39 -3.53 -18.69
CA ARG A 88 -10.04 -2.36 -17.88
C ARG A 88 -10.32 -2.61 -16.40
N ALA A 89 -11.43 -3.28 -16.07
CA ALA A 89 -11.81 -3.60 -14.70
C ALA A 89 -10.80 -4.53 -14.03
N ALA A 90 -10.31 -5.56 -14.73
CA ALA A 90 -9.32 -6.48 -14.18
C ALA A 90 -7.99 -5.76 -13.87
N VAL A 91 -7.58 -4.82 -14.72
CA VAL A 91 -6.38 -4.00 -14.47
C VAL A 91 -6.58 -3.04 -13.31
N ILE A 92 -7.72 -2.37 -13.23
CA ILE A 92 -8.04 -1.48 -12.11
C ILE A 92 -8.05 -2.26 -10.79
N ALA A 93 -8.69 -3.43 -10.75
CA ALA A 93 -8.67 -4.31 -9.58
C ALA A 93 -7.25 -4.77 -9.23
N GLY A 94 -6.43 -5.07 -10.24
CA GLY A 94 -5.00 -5.41 -10.09
C GLY A 94 -4.21 -4.32 -9.39
N VAL A 95 -4.34 -3.11 -9.88
CA VAL A 95 -3.66 -1.93 -9.34
C VAL A 95 -4.14 -1.64 -7.92
N PHE A 96 -5.44 -1.77 -7.65
CA PHE A 96 -6.01 -1.61 -6.32
C PHE A 96 -5.44 -2.66 -5.33
N GLY A 97 -5.47 -3.94 -5.69
CA GLY A 97 -4.94 -5.02 -4.85
C GLY A 97 -3.42 -4.90 -4.62
N ALA A 98 -2.67 -4.48 -5.64
CA ALA A 98 -1.24 -4.19 -5.49
C ALA A 98 -0.99 -3.02 -4.53
N GLY A 99 -1.84 -1.98 -4.58
CA GLY A 99 -1.81 -0.87 -3.62
C GLY A 99 -2.03 -1.33 -2.19
N ALA A 100 -3.06 -2.15 -1.95
CA ALA A 100 -3.35 -2.70 -0.64
C ALA A 100 -2.26 -3.63 -0.12
N PHE A 101 -1.66 -4.45 -0.98
CA PHE A 101 -0.54 -5.29 -0.57
C PHE A 101 0.70 -4.44 -0.24
N LEU A 102 0.97 -3.39 -1.01
CA LEU A 102 2.05 -2.44 -0.71
C LEU A 102 1.84 -1.74 0.64
N HIS A 103 0.59 -1.44 1.02
CA HIS A 103 0.27 -0.92 2.35
C HIS A 103 0.75 -1.85 3.46
N LEU A 104 0.44 -3.15 3.39
CA LEU A 104 0.87 -4.14 4.39
C LEU A 104 2.40 -4.28 4.47
N LEU A 105 3.08 -4.22 3.31
CA LEU A 105 4.54 -4.24 3.26
C LEU A 105 5.13 -3.02 3.98
N LEU A 106 4.56 -1.84 3.77
CA LEU A 106 5.00 -0.62 4.43
C LEU A 106 4.72 -0.64 5.94
N ASP A 107 3.57 -1.17 6.35
CA ASP A 107 3.26 -1.34 7.76
C ASP A 107 4.14 -2.40 8.43
N SER A 108 4.76 -3.30 7.67
CA SER A 108 5.74 -4.25 8.24
C SER A 108 7.07 -3.60 8.63
N ILE A 109 7.38 -2.40 8.14
CA ILE A 109 8.64 -1.69 8.43
C ILE A 109 8.68 -1.23 9.90
N ALA A 110 7.62 -0.61 10.39
CA ALA A 110 7.59 -0.05 11.74
C ALA A 110 6.32 -0.41 12.53
N GLY A 111 5.41 -1.15 11.91
CA GLY A 111 4.18 -1.65 12.50
C GLY A 111 4.20 -3.17 12.68
N ARG A 112 3.11 -3.66 13.26
CA ARG A 112 2.91 -5.05 13.65
C ARG A 112 1.83 -5.67 12.76
N ILE A 113 2.18 -6.66 11.94
CA ILE A 113 1.26 -7.30 10.98
C ILE A 113 1.26 -8.82 11.19
N TRP A 114 0.07 -9.42 11.21
CA TRP A 114 -0.14 -10.85 11.44
C TRP A 114 0.06 -11.68 10.16
N TRP A 115 1.30 -11.72 9.65
CA TRP A 115 1.63 -12.43 8.41
C TRP A 115 1.30 -13.93 8.41
N LEU A 116 1.40 -14.59 9.57
CA LEU A 116 1.21 -16.03 9.69
C LEU A 116 -0.16 -16.43 10.26
N TYR A 117 -1.09 -15.48 10.41
CA TYR A 117 -2.46 -15.80 10.82
C TYR A 117 -3.18 -16.61 9.73
N PRO A 118 -3.97 -17.65 10.07
CA PRO A 118 -4.40 -18.06 11.41
C PRO A 118 -3.52 -19.13 12.08
N TRP A 119 -2.40 -19.55 11.48
CA TRP A 119 -1.56 -20.61 12.02
C TRP A 119 -0.76 -20.16 13.25
N VAL A 120 -0.31 -18.91 13.24
CA VAL A 120 0.39 -18.28 14.37
C VAL A 120 -0.31 -16.96 14.69
N ASP A 121 -0.86 -16.86 15.89
CA ASP A 121 -1.51 -15.65 16.40
C ASP A 121 -0.48 -14.70 17.05
N GLU A 122 0.53 -14.33 16.27
CA GLU A 122 1.56 -13.39 16.68
C GLU A 122 1.82 -12.37 15.57
N PRO A 123 1.91 -11.07 15.90
CA PRO A 123 2.28 -10.07 14.92
C PRO A 123 3.78 -10.01 14.69
N PHE A 124 4.15 -9.84 13.42
CA PHE A 124 5.51 -9.66 12.97
C PHE A 124 5.79 -8.20 12.65
N SER A 125 7.00 -7.75 12.98
CA SER A 125 7.55 -6.45 12.56
C SER A 125 8.97 -6.68 12.08
N LEU A 126 9.38 -6.04 10.98
CA LEU A 126 10.76 -6.16 10.47
C LEU A 126 11.80 -5.67 11.48
N PHE A 127 11.42 -4.72 12.34
CA PHE A 127 12.27 -4.21 13.40
C PHE A 127 11.55 -4.34 14.75
N ALA A 128 12.07 -5.25 15.57
CA ALA A 128 11.45 -5.72 16.81
C ALA A 128 11.11 -4.57 17.77
N HIS A 129 9.91 -4.64 18.36
CA HIS A 129 9.49 -3.80 19.48
C HIS A 129 9.59 -4.61 20.77
N ASP A 130 10.82 -4.96 21.19
CA ASP A 130 10.98 -5.55 22.52
C ASP A 130 10.67 -4.45 23.54
N GLY A 131 9.61 -4.69 24.31
CA GLY A 131 8.88 -3.69 25.11
C GLY A 131 9.63 -3.09 26.29
N MET A 132 10.95 -3.24 26.39
CA MET A 132 11.75 -2.64 27.44
C MET A 132 13.12 -2.26 26.85
N THR A 133 13.39 -0.96 26.73
CA THR A 133 14.68 -0.34 26.38
C THR A 133 15.12 -0.39 24.90
N GLY A 134 15.03 0.74 24.19
CA GLY A 134 15.76 1.03 22.94
C GLY A 134 14.98 0.96 21.61
N SER A 135 14.03 0.03 21.46
CA SER A 135 13.37 -0.29 20.18
C SER A 135 12.39 0.79 19.65
N SER A 136 11.69 1.50 20.54
CA SER A 136 10.63 2.44 20.11
C SER A 136 11.14 3.70 19.41
N ALA A 137 12.28 4.25 19.85
CA ALA A 137 12.87 5.44 19.22
C ALA A 137 13.43 5.10 17.84
N PHE A 138 14.06 3.93 17.71
CA PHE A 138 14.54 3.43 16.43
C PHE A 138 13.38 3.20 15.44
N ASN A 139 12.32 2.50 15.83
CA ASN A 139 11.15 2.29 14.98
C ASN A 139 10.44 3.60 14.62
N PHE A 140 10.43 4.58 15.54
CA PHE A 140 9.95 5.93 15.24
C PHE A 140 10.78 6.60 14.15
N VAL A 141 12.11 6.63 14.32
CA VAL A 141 13.02 7.23 13.34
C VAL A 141 12.91 6.53 12.00
N LEU A 142 12.89 5.19 11.99
CA LEU A 142 12.78 4.40 10.78
C LEU A 142 11.47 4.73 10.03
N ARG A 143 10.33 4.74 10.73
CA ARG A 143 9.05 5.15 10.15
C ARG A 143 9.13 6.55 9.54
N CYS A 144 9.66 7.53 10.28
CA CYS A 144 9.80 8.90 9.79
C CYS A 144 10.71 8.97 8.56
N CYS A 145 11.84 8.26 8.56
CA CYS A 145 12.75 8.21 7.42
C CYS A 145 12.07 7.58 6.20
N THR A 146 11.33 6.49 6.36
CA THR A 146 10.60 5.89 5.24
C THR A 146 9.50 6.80 4.72
N GLU A 147 8.73 7.45 5.60
CA GLU A 147 7.70 8.42 5.19
C GLU A 147 8.30 9.60 4.43
N LEU A 148 9.39 10.18 4.93
CA LEU A 148 10.10 11.27 4.26
C LEU A 148 10.71 10.83 2.93
N ALA A 149 11.26 9.61 2.86
CA ALA A 149 11.80 9.07 1.62
C ALA A 149 10.72 8.88 0.55
N LEU A 150 9.58 8.29 0.92
CA LEU A 150 8.43 8.12 0.03
C LEU A 150 7.88 9.47 -0.44
N LEU A 151 7.74 10.43 0.47
CA LEU A 151 7.26 11.77 0.14
C LEU A 151 8.24 12.51 -0.78
N SER A 152 9.54 12.43 -0.50
CA SER A 152 10.58 13.06 -1.32
C SER A 152 10.64 12.45 -2.71
N ALA A 153 10.59 11.11 -2.82
CA ALA A 153 10.56 10.41 -4.09
C ALA A 153 9.29 10.75 -4.90
N ALA A 154 8.12 10.77 -4.26
CA ALA A 154 6.86 11.14 -4.92
C ALA A 154 6.92 12.58 -5.44
N THR A 155 7.41 13.52 -4.61
CA THR A 155 7.56 14.93 -4.98
C THR A 155 8.54 15.10 -6.12
N TYR A 156 9.70 14.46 -6.05
CA TYR A 156 10.72 14.50 -7.10
C TYR A 156 10.16 14.01 -8.45
N ILE A 157 9.49 12.84 -8.47
CA ILE A 157 8.88 12.30 -9.68
C ILE A 157 7.74 13.19 -10.18
N TYR A 158 6.94 13.75 -9.28
CA TYR A 158 5.87 14.68 -9.63
C TYR A 158 6.40 15.94 -10.32
N VAL A 159 7.43 16.58 -9.76
CA VAL A 159 8.05 17.77 -10.33
C VAL A 159 8.69 17.45 -11.69
N ARG A 160 9.46 16.36 -11.79
CA ARG A 160 10.07 15.95 -13.06
C ARG A 160 9.03 15.65 -14.14
N SER A 161 7.89 15.06 -13.76
CA SER A 161 6.82 14.74 -14.72
C SER A 161 6.12 15.97 -15.31
N ARG A 162 6.23 17.13 -14.67
CA ARG A 162 5.65 18.39 -15.14
C ARG A 162 6.62 19.25 -15.93
N ASN A 163 7.92 19.09 -15.69
CA ASN A 163 8.98 19.78 -16.39
C ASN A 163 9.88 18.75 -17.09
N PRO A 164 9.40 18.04 -18.13
CA PRO A 164 10.26 17.19 -18.93
C PRO A 164 11.39 18.04 -19.50
N ALA A 165 12.60 17.48 -19.57
CA ALA A 165 13.70 18.20 -20.19
C ALA A 165 13.33 18.51 -21.66
N PRO A 166 13.83 19.62 -22.24
CA PRO A 166 13.46 20.04 -23.61
C PRO A 166 13.70 18.99 -24.71
N TRP A 167 14.47 17.94 -24.42
CA TRP A 167 14.79 16.83 -25.33
C TRP A 167 14.00 15.53 -25.04
N GLU A 168 13.08 15.53 -24.06
CA GLU A 168 12.21 14.39 -23.72
C GLU A 168 10.77 14.53 -24.28
N SER A 169 10.46 15.62 -25.01
CA SER A 169 9.16 15.89 -25.68
C SER A 169 9.21 15.67 -27.19
#